data_AF-A6GDM8-F1
#
_entry.id   AF-A6GDM8-F1
#
_cell.length_a   1.000
_cell.length_b   1.000
_cell.length_c   1.000
_cell.angle_alpha   90.00
_cell.angle_beta   90.00
_cell.angle_gamma   90.00
#
_symmetry.space_group_name_H-M   'P 1'
#
loop_
_entity.id
_entity.type
_entity.pdbx_description
1 polymer ?
#
loop_
_entity_poly.entity_id
_entity_poly.type
_entity_poly.pdbx_seq_one_letter_code
_entity_poly.pdbx_strand_id
1 'polypeptide(L)'
;MGDSETGETSTAVCGDGVVEGDEQCDLGAGNDDNGNCTTACTVAECGDGFVYTEFEECDDGNDDNTDDCVQGCKLAACGDGYVQAGVEECDDANDVNDDDCNNMCLPGNCGDGIVQDGEQCDDGNTDTTDECPACQLAYCGDGDVQDGVEGCDDANAENTDECLNICQPASCGDGYIQDGVEQCDDGNLEDSDTCPSSCQDAYCGDGFVHEGFEECDDGNNVSEDGCTDVCELECGTDCWSEEGCVTELGRCVRFSCRAANEINDWCDSCMGWQEVSYDQWLNQGYCEDVTGIYRDLYGYATACGGAPTCCADQQACGGTDNAWHFSNGNSTYFTGPCLGCQGVDDCTYWNNVVTGTHTRISVCEKGG
;
A
#
# COMPACT_ATOMS: atom_id res chain seq x y z
N MET A 1 -103.47 -63.01 -24.20
CA MET A 1 -102.79 -61.76 -23.81
C MET A 1 -102.83 -61.68 -22.31
N GLY A 2 -101.68 -61.54 -21.69
CA GLY A 2 -101.48 -61.63 -20.25
C GLY A 2 -100.07 -62.12 -19.97
N ASP A 3 -99.13 -61.19 -20.10
CA ASP A 3 -97.71 -61.29 -19.78
C ASP A 3 -97.43 -61.90 -18.40
N SER A 4 -96.32 -62.64 -18.32
CA SER A 4 -95.59 -62.84 -17.08
C SER A 4 -94.11 -62.89 -17.45
N GLU A 5 -93.48 -61.73 -17.44
CA GLU A 5 -92.03 -61.58 -17.48
C GLU A 5 -91.40 -62.33 -16.30
N THR A 6 -90.45 -63.19 -16.61
CA THR A 6 -89.51 -63.78 -15.65
C THR A 6 -88.31 -62.85 -15.58
N GLY A 7 -88.23 -62.04 -14.51
CA GLY A 7 -87.01 -61.31 -14.16
C GLY A 7 -85.99 -62.29 -13.60
N GLU A 8 -84.96 -62.59 -14.38
CA GLU A 8 -83.72 -63.20 -13.87
C GLU A 8 -82.98 -62.16 -13.04
N THR A 9 -82.71 -62.48 -11.78
CA THR A 9 -81.69 -61.77 -11.00
C THR A 9 -80.33 -62.22 -11.53
N SER A 10 -79.75 -61.45 -12.47
CA SER A 10 -78.32 -61.50 -12.78
C SER A 10 -77.56 -61.22 -11.49
N THR A 11 -76.84 -62.21 -10.98
CA THR A 11 -75.79 -61.96 -9.99
C THR A 11 -74.62 -61.39 -10.77
N ALA A 12 -74.22 -60.14 -10.50
CA ALA A 12 -73.04 -59.54 -11.14
C ALA A 12 -71.84 -60.50 -11.04
N VAL A 13 -71.16 -60.74 -12.17
CA VAL A 13 -70.03 -61.66 -12.28
C VAL A 13 -68.84 -60.92 -12.87
N CYS A 14 -67.88 -60.61 -12.00
CA CYS A 14 -66.66 -59.95 -12.43
C CYS A 14 -65.86 -60.80 -13.42
N GLY A 15 -65.47 -60.18 -14.55
CA GLY A 15 -64.63 -60.76 -15.60
C GLY A 15 -65.42 -61.32 -16.78
N ASP A 16 -66.69 -60.93 -16.95
CA ASP A 16 -67.51 -61.35 -18.10
C ASP A 16 -67.57 -60.31 -19.24
N GLY A 17 -66.95 -59.16 -19.04
CA GLY A 17 -66.86 -58.05 -19.98
C GLY A 17 -68.05 -57.09 -19.95
N VAL A 18 -68.92 -57.18 -18.94
CA VAL A 18 -70.06 -56.29 -18.75
C VAL A 18 -70.01 -55.69 -17.34
N VAL A 19 -70.03 -54.35 -17.24
CA VAL A 19 -70.08 -53.67 -15.93
C VAL A 19 -71.50 -53.80 -15.35
N GLU A 20 -71.67 -54.65 -14.34
CA GLU A 20 -72.95 -54.91 -13.66
C GLU A 20 -72.81 -54.88 -12.13
N GLY A 21 -73.88 -54.52 -11.42
CA GLY A 21 -73.88 -54.51 -9.95
C GLY A 21 -72.92 -53.48 -9.32
N ASP A 22 -71.95 -53.96 -8.54
CA ASP A 22 -70.96 -53.16 -7.78
C ASP A 22 -69.61 -53.03 -8.52
N GLU A 23 -69.51 -53.52 -9.75
CA GLU A 23 -68.30 -53.44 -10.57
C GLU A 23 -68.04 -52.00 -11.02
N GLN A 24 -66.79 -51.56 -10.92
CA GLN A 24 -66.36 -50.24 -11.41
C GLN A 24 -65.85 -50.31 -12.86
N CYS A 25 -65.36 -51.50 -13.25
CA CYS A 25 -64.89 -51.83 -14.59
C CYS A 25 -65.06 -53.33 -14.84
N ASP A 26 -65.13 -53.76 -16.09
CA ASP A 26 -65.04 -55.18 -16.45
C ASP A 26 -64.48 -55.30 -17.88
N LEU A 27 -63.22 -55.70 -17.98
CA LEU A 27 -62.51 -55.95 -19.25
C LEU A 27 -62.56 -57.44 -19.65
N GLY A 28 -63.39 -58.23 -18.98
CA GLY A 28 -63.53 -59.66 -19.19
C GLY A 28 -62.27 -60.41 -18.79
N ALA A 29 -61.80 -61.29 -19.69
CA ALA A 29 -60.51 -61.95 -19.56
C ALA A 29 -59.30 -60.99 -19.59
N GLY A 30 -59.52 -59.70 -19.85
CA GLY A 30 -58.52 -58.64 -19.78
C GLY A 30 -58.35 -58.01 -18.40
N ASN A 31 -59.11 -58.44 -17.38
CA ASN A 31 -58.87 -58.04 -16.00
C ASN A 31 -57.52 -58.60 -15.53
N ASP A 32 -56.72 -57.76 -14.89
CA ASP A 32 -55.37 -58.09 -14.43
C ASP A 32 -55.12 -57.31 -13.14
N ASP A 33 -54.54 -57.95 -12.12
CA ASP A 33 -54.18 -57.29 -10.85
C ASP A 33 -53.09 -56.21 -11.05
N ASN A 34 -52.48 -56.15 -12.23
CA ASN A 34 -51.56 -55.09 -12.64
C ASN A 34 -52.11 -54.21 -13.78
N GLY A 35 -53.41 -54.30 -14.10
CA GLY A 35 -54.05 -53.54 -15.19
C GLY A 35 -55.14 -52.56 -14.72
N ASN A 36 -55.65 -51.73 -15.64
CA ASN A 36 -56.69 -50.70 -15.37
C ASN A 36 -58.00 -51.22 -14.77
N CYS A 37 -58.20 -52.54 -14.83
CA CYS A 37 -59.30 -53.21 -14.19
C CYS A 37 -58.77 -54.45 -13.49
N THR A 38 -58.81 -54.45 -12.16
CA THR A 38 -58.28 -55.55 -11.34
C THR A 38 -59.10 -56.83 -11.57
N THR A 39 -58.58 -57.99 -11.13
CA THR A 39 -59.37 -59.23 -11.17
C THR A 39 -60.59 -59.21 -10.24
N ALA A 40 -60.75 -58.16 -9.43
CA ALA A 40 -61.91 -57.87 -8.61
C ALA A 40 -62.87 -56.83 -9.24
N CYS A 41 -62.65 -56.42 -10.49
CA CYS A 41 -63.48 -55.45 -11.21
C CYS A 41 -63.52 -54.07 -10.56
N THR A 42 -62.40 -53.72 -9.92
CA THR A 42 -62.14 -52.37 -9.43
C THR A 42 -61.21 -51.64 -10.40
N VAL A 43 -61.42 -50.34 -10.55
CA VAL A 43 -60.50 -49.51 -11.34
C VAL A 43 -59.21 -49.37 -10.53
N ALA A 44 -58.07 -49.45 -11.20
CA ALA A 44 -56.79 -49.12 -10.58
C ALA A 44 -56.81 -47.64 -10.14
N GLU A 45 -56.67 -47.41 -8.84
CA GLU A 45 -56.70 -46.08 -8.23
C GLU A 45 -55.43 -45.89 -7.42
N CYS A 46 -54.78 -44.74 -7.60
CA CYS A 46 -53.63 -44.36 -6.81
C CYS A 46 -54.01 -44.23 -5.34
N GLY A 47 -53.25 -44.86 -4.46
CA GLY A 47 -53.51 -44.92 -3.02
C GLY A 47 -54.35 -46.12 -2.58
N ASP A 48 -54.52 -47.14 -3.43
CA ASP A 48 -55.28 -48.37 -3.11
C ASP A 48 -54.43 -49.47 -2.46
N GLY A 49 -53.12 -49.25 -2.36
CA GLY A 49 -52.12 -50.14 -1.77
C GLY A 49 -51.46 -51.08 -2.78
N PHE A 50 -51.73 -50.95 -4.09
CA PHE A 50 -51.20 -51.81 -5.14
C PHE A 50 -50.48 -51.02 -6.22
N VAL A 51 -49.21 -51.35 -6.47
CA VAL A 51 -48.43 -50.69 -7.54
C VAL A 51 -48.70 -51.33 -8.90
N TYR A 52 -49.28 -50.56 -9.83
CA TYR A 52 -49.53 -50.98 -11.21
C TYR A 52 -48.37 -50.56 -12.14
N THR A 53 -47.44 -51.49 -12.42
CA THR A 53 -46.10 -51.24 -13.05
C THR A 53 -46.03 -50.49 -14.39
N GLU A 54 -47.15 -50.24 -15.08
CA GLU A 54 -47.19 -49.44 -16.31
C GLU A 54 -47.93 -48.09 -16.16
N PHE A 55 -48.53 -47.84 -15.00
CA PHE A 55 -49.37 -46.67 -14.74
C PHE A 55 -48.88 -45.85 -13.54
N GLU A 56 -48.22 -46.50 -12.59
CA GLU A 56 -47.82 -45.93 -11.31
C GLU A 56 -46.36 -46.27 -11.01
N GLU A 57 -45.62 -45.29 -10.48
CA GLU A 57 -44.22 -45.47 -10.04
C GLU A 57 -44.14 -45.90 -8.57
N CYS A 58 -45.16 -45.57 -7.78
CA CYS A 58 -45.37 -45.97 -6.38
C CYS A 58 -46.87 -46.04 -6.06
N ASP A 59 -47.21 -46.64 -4.92
CA ASP A 59 -48.50 -46.58 -4.25
C ASP A 59 -48.24 -46.93 -2.78
N ASP A 60 -48.54 -46.02 -1.86
CA ASP A 60 -48.35 -46.18 -0.41
C ASP A 60 -49.69 -46.41 0.35
N GLY A 61 -50.76 -46.66 -0.39
CA GLY A 61 -52.07 -46.98 0.17
C GLY A 61 -52.85 -45.79 0.71
N ASN A 62 -52.50 -44.56 0.32
CA ASN A 62 -53.28 -43.38 0.64
C ASN A 62 -53.12 -42.23 -0.39
N ASP A 63 -53.83 -41.11 -0.16
CA ASP A 63 -53.86 -39.90 -1.04
C ASP A 63 -53.05 -38.72 -0.44
N ASP A 64 -52.25 -38.95 0.60
CA ASP A 64 -51.34 -37.95 1.14
C ASP A 64 -50.21 -37.72 0.13
N ASN A 65 -49.75 -36.47 0.01
CA ASN A 65 -48.62 -36.15 -0.86
C ASN A 65 -47.35 -35.91 -0.04
N THR A 66 -47.40 -36.16 1.27
CA THR A 66 -46.33 -35.85 2.23
C THR A 66 -45.68 -37.09 2.83
N ASP A 67 -45.85 -38.22 2.16
CA ASP A 67 -45.16 -39.49 2.35
C ASP A 67 -44.53 -40.07 1.05
N ASP A 68 -44.40 -41.41 0.96
CA ASP A 68 -43.53 -42.06 -0.03
C ASP A 68 -43.99 -41.82 -1.50
N CYS A 69 -45.25 -41.41 -1.72
CA CYS A 69 -45.85 -41.20 -3.02
C CYS A 69 -46.60 -39.87 -3.11
N VAL A 70 -46.53 -39.18 -4.26
CA VAL A 70 -47.29 -37.94 -4.53
C VAL A 70 -48.39 -38.17 -5.57
N GLN A 71 -49.32 -37.21 -5.64
CA GLN A 71 -50.50 -37.24 -6.51
C GLN A 71 -50.17 -37.69 -7.94
N GLY A 72 -50.91 -38.70 -8.41
CA GLY A 72 -50.65 -39.35 -9.70
C GLY A 72 -49.62 -40.48 -9.62
N CYS A 73 -49.38 -40.98 -8.41
CA CYS A 73 -48.56 -42.15 -8.10
C CYS A 73 -47.14 -42.03 -8.66
N LYS A 74 -46.52 -40.89 -8.31
CA LYS A 74 -45.11 -40.58 -8.60
C LYS A 74 -44.32 -40.62 -7.32
N LEU A 75 -43.08 -41.12 -7.41
CA LEU A 75 -42.19 -41.15 -6.26
C LEU A 75 -41.98 -39.72 -5.75
N ALA A 76 -42.13 -39.55 -4.44
CA ALA A 76 -41.79 -38.30 -3.79
C ALA A 76 -40.32 -37.98 -4.03
N ALA A 77 -40.03 -36.73 -4.42
CA ALA A 77 -38.69 -36.26 -4.73
C ALA A 77 -38.58 -34.78 -4.41
N CYS A 78 -37.38 -34.37 -3.98
CA CYS A 78 -37.05 -32.96 -3.81
C CYS A 78 -37.33 -32.18 -5.11
N GLY A 79 -38.07 -31.08 -5.01
CA GLY A 79 -38.50 -30.24 -6.12
C GLY A 79 -39.84 -30.67 -6.75
N ASP A 80 -40.62 -31.53 -6.11
CA ASP A 80 -41.94 -31.99 -6.61
C ASP A 80 -43.13 -31.13 -6.14
N GLY A 81 -42.87 -30.19 -5.23
CA GLY A 81 -43.83 -29.26 -4.65
C GLY A 81 -44.44 -29.70 -3.32
N TYR A 82 -43.97 -30.80 -2.73
CA TYR A 82 -44.52 -31.35 -1.49
C TYR A 82 -43.46 -31.68 -0.45
N VAL A 83 -43.47 -30.95 0.67
CA VAL A 83 -42.55 -31.19 1.79
C VAL A 83 -42.85 -32.52 2.50
N GLN A 84 -41.92 -33.46 2.38
CA GLN A 84 -41.95 -34.79 2.96
C GLN A 84 -41.52 -34.81 4.44
N ALA A 85 -42.46 -35.12 5.34
CA ALA A 85 -42.25 -34.95 6.78
C ALA A 85 -41.14 -35.86 7.33
N GLY A 86 -40.02 -35.24 7.71
CA GLY A 86 -38.87 -35.96 8.30
C GLY A 86 -37.92 -36.59 7.28
N VAL A 87 -38.16 -36.36 5.99
CA VAL A 87 -37.22 -36.64 4.90
C VAL A 87 -36.55 -35.35 4.46
N GLU A 88 -37.31 -34.27 4.35
CA GLU A 88 -36.81 -32.96 3.94
C GLU A 88 -37.38 -31.81 4.77
N GLU A 89 -36.74 -30.64 4.68
CA GLU A 89 -37.06 -29.45 5.47
C GLU A 89 -37.83 -28.39 4.67
N CYS A 90 -37.67 -28.37 3.35
CA CYS A 90 -38.38 -27.51 2.40
C CYS A 90 -38.57 -28.21 1.04
N ASP A 91 -39.39 -27.65 0.16
CA ASP A 91 -39.53 -28.01 -1.25
C ASP A 91 -40.18 -26.79 -1.97
N ASP A 92 -39.56 -26.29 -3.03
CA ASP A 92 -40.02 -25.14 -3.82
C ASP A 92 -40.41 -25.50 -5.28
N ALA A 93 -40.73 -26.77 -5.50
CA ALA A 93 -41.26 -27.33 -6.73
C ALA A 93 -40.34 -27.21 -7.95
N ASN A 94 -39.03 -27.08 -7.75
CA ASN A 94 -38.08 -27.00 -8.85
C ASN A 94 -36.68 -27.53 -8.48
N ASP A 95 -35.80 -27.64 -9.50
CA ASP A 95 -34.41 -28.14 -9.36
C ASP A 95 -33.36 -26.99 -9.40
N VAL A 96 -33.68 -25.83 -8.86
CA VAL A 96 -32.82 -24.65 -8.77
C VAL A 96 -32.20 -24.60 -7.36
N ASN A 97 -30.95 -24.19 -7.25
CA ASN A 97 -30.21 -24.25 -5.97
C ASN A 97 -30.21 -22.92 -5.22
N ASP A 98 -30.49 -21.83 -5.92
CA ASP A 98 -30.30 -20.44 -5.48
C ASP A 98 -31.62 -19.73 -5.12
N ASP A 99 -32.73 -20.47 -4.97
CA ASP A 99 -34.03 -19.99 -4.51
C ASP A 99 -34.42 -20.53 -3.12
N ASP A 100 -35.71 -20.71 -2.85
CA ASP A 100 -36.24 -20.92 -1.49
C ASP A 100 -35.75 -22.22 -0.85
N CYS A 101 -35.43 -23.23 -1.66
CA CYS A 101 -34.94 -24.53 -1.22
C CYS A 101 -33.82 -25.04 -2.14
N ASN A 102 -32.72 -25.57 -1.59
CA ASN A 102 -31.68 -26.14 -2.46
C ASN A 102 -32.08 -27.54 -2.97
N ASN A 103 -31.37 -28.08 -3.97
CA ASN A 103 -31.65 -29.41 -4.55
C ASN A 103 -31.37 -30.60 -3.61
N MET A 104 -31.03 -30.33 -2.35
CA MET A 104 -30.96 -31.31 -1.27
C MET A 104 -32.13 -31.18 -0.28
N CYS A 105 -33.10 -30.35 -0.63
CA CYS A 105 -34.28 -29.98 0.15
C CYS A 105 -33.99 -29.50 1.57
N LEU A 106 -32.96 -28.67 1.66
CA LEU A 106 -32.58 -27.91 2.83
C LEU A 106 -32.80 -26.43 2.55
N PRO A 107 -33.22 -25.63 3.55
CA PRO A 107 -33.33 -24.18 3.40
C PRO A 107 -31.97 -23.61 3.00
N GLY A 108 -31.96 -22.60 2.14
CA GLY A 108 -30.77 -21.80 1.89
C GLY A 108 -30.24 -21.25 3.22
N ASN A 109 -29.01 -21.60 3.57
CA ASN A 109 -28.33 -21.11 4.76
C ASN A 109 -26.98 -20.57 4.35
N CYS A 110 -26.66 -19.40 4.88
CA CYS A 110 -25.35 -18.82 4.72
C CYS A 110 -24.24 -19.77 5.18
N GLY A 111 -23.28 -20.03 4.29
CA GLY A 111 -22.13 -20.88 4.51
C GLY A 111 -22.30 -22.31 4.00
N ASP A 112 -23.26 -22.58 3.10
CA ASP A 112 -23.48 -23.89 2.50
C ASP A 112 -22.75 -24.09 1.15
N GLY A 113 -22.08 -23.04 0.67
CA GLY A 113 -21.31 -22.98 -0.56
C GLY A 113 -22.13 -22.57 -1.78
N ILE A 114 -23.38 -22.15 -1.59
CA ILE A 114 -24.32 -21.77 -2.66
C ILE A 114 -24.86 -20.38 -2.36
N VAL A 115 -24.61 -19.42 -3.25
CA VAL A 115 -25.19 -18.08 -3.12
C VAL A 115 -26.69 -18.13 -3.44
N GLN A 116 -27.56 -17.99 -2.44
CA GLN A 116 -29.02 -17.93 -2.65
C GLN A 116 -29.56 -16.48 -2.76
N ASP A 117 -30.85 -16.33 -3.10
CA ASP A 117 -31.48 -15.00 -3.22
C ASP A 117 -31.42 -14.21 -1.91
N GLY A 118 -30.78 -13.03 -1.96
CA GLY A 118 -30.51 -12.17 -0.81
C GLY A 118 -29.08 -12.22 -0.26
N GLU A 119 -28.30 -13.22 -0.67
CA GLU A 119 -26.87 -13.31 -0.35
C GLU A 119 -26.02 -12.56 -1.38
N GLN A 120 -24.93 -11.93 -0.93
CA GLN A 120 -23.96 -11.30 -1.82
C GLN A 120 -22.74 -12.21 -2.10
N CYS A 121 -22.52 -13.19 -1.23
CA CYS A 121 -21.45 -14.18 -1.28
C CYS A 121 -21.85 -15.39 -0.42
N ASP A 122 -21.18 -16.53 -0.64
CA ASP A 122 -21.18 -17.71 0.23
C ASP A 122 -19.85 -18.45 -0.01
N ASP A 123 -19.07 -18.69 1.04
CA ASP A 123 -17.75 -19.32 0.97
C ASP A 123 -17.72 -20.75 1.56
N GLY A 124 -18.90 -21.31 1.85
CA GLY A 124 -19.07 -22.65 2.39
C GLY A 124 -18.69 -22.80 3.85
N ASN A 125 -18.62 -21.69 4.60
CA ASN A 125 -18.27 -21.72 6.01
C ASN A 125 -19.02 -20.64 6.83
N THR A 126 -18.84 -20.63 8.15
CA THR A 126 -19.58 -19.72 9.07
C THR A 126 -18.66 -18.78 9.84
N ASP A 127 -17.41 -18.70 9.41
CA ASP A 127 -16.46 -17.69 9.84
C ASP A 127 -16.94 -16.33 9.33
N THR A 128 -16.89 -15.33 10.20
CA THR A 128 -17.33 -13.97 9.87
C THR A 128 -16.14 -13.03 9.82
N THR A 129 -14.92 -13.56 9.80
CA THR A 129 -13.67 -12.79 9.79
C THR A 129 -12.91 -12.95 8.48
N ASP A 130 -13.57 -13.50 7.45
CA ASP A 130 -13.03 -13.70 6.11
C ASP A 130 -13.75 -12.79 5.09
N GLU A 131 -13.69 -13.16 3.82
CA GLU A 131 -14.20 -12.38 2.69
C GLU A 131 -15.73 -12.35 2.62
N CYS A 132 -16.44 -13.21 3.38
CA CYS A 132 -17.89 -13.37 3.31
C CYS A 132 -18.61 -13.36 4.67
N PRO A 133 -18.48 -12.29 5.47
CA PRO A 133 -19.14 -12.18 6.75
C PRO A 133 -20.67 -12.19 6.62
N ALA A 134 -21.29 -13.24 7.17
CA ALA A 134 -22.75 -13.40 7.20
C ALA A 134 -23.43 -13.25 5.82
N CYS A 135 -22.77 -13.78 4.77
CA CYS A 135 -23.24 -13.79 3.39
C CYS A 135 -23.48 -12.40 2.81
N GLN A 136 -22.78 -11.42 3.35
CA GLN A 136 -22.57 -10.11 2.77
C GLN A 136 -21.08 -9.96 2.47
N LEU A 137 -20.75 -9.20 1.43
CA LEU A 137 -19.34 -8.92 1.15
C LEU A 137 -18.77 -8.09 2.31
N ALA A 138 -17.57 -8.47 2.75
CA ALA A 138 -16.76 -7.68 3.67
C ALA A 138 -16.65 -6.23 3.18
N TYR A 139 -16.75 -5.26 4.11
CA TYR A 139 -16.65 -3.85 3.79
C TYR A 139 -15.95 -3.08 4.90
N CYS A 140 -15.15 -2.11 4.49
CA CYS A 140 -14.37 -1.27 5.36
C CYS A 140 -15.26 -0.37 6.25
N GLY A 141 -14.92 -0.29 7.52
CA GLY A 141 -15.53 0.56 8.54
C GLY A 141 -16.66 -0.13 9.32
N ASP A 142 -16.69 -1.47 9.35
CA ASP A 142 -17.74 -2.24 10.03
C ASP A 142 -17.35 -2.64 11.47
N GLY A 143 -16.09 -2.43 11.84
CA GLY A 143 -15.53 -2.66 13.16
C GLY A 143 -14.82 -3.99 13.34
N ASP A 144 -14.79 -4.83 12.31
CA ASP A 144 -14.12 -6.13 12.31
C ASP A 144 -13.01 -6.12 11.25
N VAL A 145 -11.83 -6.68 11.57
CA VAL A 145 -10.75 -6.80 10.57
C VAL A 145 -10.86 -8.14 9.85
N GLN A 146 -11.17 -8.13 8.56
CA GLN A 146 -11.30 -9.35 7.76
C GLN A 146 -9.97 -9.81 7.14
N ASP A 147 -9.54 -11.05 7.45
CA ASP A 147 -8.26 -11.60 7.01
C ASP A 147 -8.21 -11.73 5.49
N GLY A 148 -7.14 -11.21 4.88
CA GLY A 148 -6.94 -11.21 3.43
C GLY A 148 -7.74 -10.16 2.64
N VAL A 149 -8.73 -9.50 3.25
CA VAL A 149 -9.51 -8.40 2.64
C VAL A 149 -8.87 -7.05 2.95
N GLU A 150 -8.50 -6.84 4.21
CA GLU A 150 -8.10 -5.53 4.73
C GLU A 150 -6.95 -5.59 5.73
N GLY A 151 -6.25 -4.46 5.88
CA GLY A 151 -5.11 -4.33 6.80
C GLY A 151 -5.46 -3.73 8.16
N CYS A 152 -6.60 -3.06 8.27
CA CYS A 152 -7.14 -2.41 9.47
C CYS A 152 -8.65 -2.16 9.29
N ASP A 153 -9.34 -1.88 10.39
CA ASP A 153 -10.71 -1.37 10.43
C ASP A 153 -10.88 -0.61 11.78
N ASP A 154 -11.37 0.63 11.74
CA ASP A 154 -11.62 1.48 12.91
C ASP A 154 -13.10 1.88 13.06
N ALA A 155 -13.99 1.05 12.52
CA ALA A 155 -15.45 1.15 12.56
C ALA A 155 -16.02 2.44 11.95
N ASN A 156 -15.27 3.11 11.08
CA ASN A 156 -15.72 4.29 10.38
C ASN A 156 -15.09 4.44 8.98
N ALA A 157 -15.35 5.56 8.30
CA ALA A 157 -14.92 5.80 6.92
C ALA A 157 -14.19 7.15 6.77
N GLU A 158 -13.56 7.62 7.84
CA GLU A 158 -12.67 8.77 7.85
C GLU A 158 -11.27 8.32 7.38
N ASN A 159 -10.46 9.27 6.92
CA ASN A 159 -9.08 9.00 6.46
C ASN A 159 -8.04 9.61 7.41
N THR A 160 -8.47 10.14 8.55
CA THR A 160 -7.67 11.03 9.40
C THR A 160 -7.47 10.44 10.80
N ASP A 161 -7.71 9.16 10.94
CA ASP A 161 -7.62 8.34 12.15
C ASP A 161 -6.84 7.06 11.85
N GLU A 162 -7.07 5.99 12.62
CA GLU A 162 -6.18 4.84 12.63
C GLU A 162 -6.20 4.01 11.33
N CYS A 163 -7.25 4.14 10.53
CA CYS A 163 -7.42 3.43 9.26
C CYS A 163 -7.95 4.35 8.16
N LEU A 164 -7.53 4.14 6.91
CA LEU A 164 -8.14 4.82 5.77
C LEU A 164 -9.50 4.19 5.44
N ASN A 165 -10.37 4.93 4.76
CA ASN A 165 -11.68 4.47 4.28
C ASN A 165 -11.63 3.37 3.19
N ILE A 166 -10.43 2.99 2.78
CA ILE A 166 -10.14 1.86 1.90
C ILE A 166 -9.47 0.71 2.67
N CYS A 167 -9.51 0.76 3.99
CA CYS A 167 -8.98 -0.20 4.95
C CYS A 167 -7.50 -0.57 4.73
N GLN A 168 -6.75 0.50 4.45
CA GLN A 168 -5.30 0.50 4.48
C GLN A 168 -4.83 1.19 5.75
N PRO A 169 -3.81 0.64 6.45
CA PRO A 169 -3.26 1.27 7.64
C PRO A 169 -2.80 2.69 7.34
N ALA A 170 -3.12 3.60 8.26
CA ALA A 170 -2.57 4.94 8.32
C ALA A 170 -1.05 4.93 8.11
N SER A 171 -0.55 5.73 7.19
CA SER A 171 0.87 5.76 6.86
C SER A 171 1.35 7.13 6.40
N CYS A 172 2.51 7.53 6.91
CA CYS A 172 3.22 8.71 6.45
C CYS A 172 3.41 8.72 4.92
N GLY A 173 3.05 9.82 4.28
CA GLY A 173 3.15 10.08 2.85
C GLY A 173 1.93 9.63 2.04
N ASP A 174 0.78 9.36 2.67
CA ASP A 174 -0.44 8.90 1.99
C ASP A 174 -1.40 10.05 1.61
N GLY A 175 -1.08 11.28 2.03
CA GLY A 175 -1.82 12.50 1.70
C GLY A 175 -2.85 12.89 2.75
N TYR A 176 -2.94 12.18 3.87
CA TYR A 176 -3.86 12.47 4.97
C TYR A 176 -3.07 12.68 6.25
N ILE A 177 -3.51 13.60 7.12
CA ILE A 177 -2.91 13.78 8.44
C ILE A 177 -3.75 13.01 9.45
N GLN A 178 -3.18 11.97 10.05
CA GLN A 178 -3.85 11.11 11.01
C GLN A 178 -3.55 11.51 12.47
N ASP A 179 -4.60 11.81 13.25
CA ASP A 179 -4.45 12.32 14.62
C ASP A 179 -3.76 11.31 15.54
N GLY A 180 -2.65 11.72 16.15
CA GLY A 180 -1.86 10.87 17.06
C GLY A 180 -0.95 9.86 16.37
N VAL A 181 -1.00 9.72 15.04
CA VAL A 181 -0.07 8.92 14.24
C VAL A 181 1.08 9.78 13.72
N GLU A 182 0.77 10.97 13.21
CA GLU A 182 1.73 11.92 12.63
C GLU A 182 1.40 13.39 12.94
N GLN A 183 2.36 14.28 12.66
CA GLN A 183 2.19 15.72 12.83
C GLN A 183 1.90 16.45 11.51
N CYS A 184 2.41 15.89 10.41
CA CYS A 184 2.26 16.39 9.05
C CYS A 184 2.16 15.21 8.09
N ASP A 185 1.61 15.45 6.90
CA ASP A 185 1.65 14.56 5.74
C ASP A 185 1.48 15.43 4.50
N ASP A 186 2.37 15.29 3.52
CA ASP A 186 2.32 16.03 2.26
C ASP A 186 2.16 15.14 1.01
N GLY A 187 1.87 13.84 1.23
CA GLY A 187 1.65 12.84 0.19
C GLY A 187 2.92 12.28 -0.43
N ASN A 188 4.09 12.45 0.20
CA ASN A 188 5.34 11.89 -0.26
C ASN A 188 6.28 11.46 0.92
N LEU A 189 7.51 11.02 0.61
CA LEU A 189 8.51 10.58 1.60
C LEU A 189 9.88 11.23 1.36
N GLU A 190 9.90 12.47 0.89
CA GLU A 190 11.09 13.25 0.58
C GLU A 190 11.49 14.07 1.81
N ASP A 191 12.73 13.91 2.27
CA ASP A 191 13.18 14.56 3.50
C ASP A 191 13.51 16.06 3.34
N SER A 192 13.40 16.63 2.14
CA SER A 192 13.82 18.01 1.84
C SER A 192 12.68 19.02 1.72
N ASP A 193 11.47 18.62 2.08
CA ASP A 193 10.30 19.49 2.13
C ASP A 193 9.84 19.70 3.58
N THR A 194 8.75 20.45 3.77
CA THR A 194 8.28 20.80 5.11
C THR A 194 7.72 19.61 5.91
N CYS A 195 7.51 18.45 5.29
CA CYS A 195 7.07 17.23 5.96
C CYS A 195 7.96 16.03 5.58
N PRO A 196 9.09 15.85 6.28
CA PRO A 196 10.04 14.77 6.01
C PRO A 196 9.43 13.38 6.16
N SER A 197 10.13 12.34 5.69
CA SER A 197 9.68 10.93 5.79
C SER A 197 9.50 10.39 7.22
N SER A 198 9.91 11.17 8.22
CA SER A 198 9.65 10.91 9.64
C SER A 198 8.24 11.31 10.10
N CYS A 199 7.50 12.07 9.29
CA CYS A 199 6.18 12.63 9.58
C CYS A 199 6.11 13.42 10.90
N GLN A 200 7.23 14.05 11.23
CA GLN A 200 7.34 15.11 12.21
C GLN A 200 7.54 16.41 11.44
N ASP A 201 7.02 17.52 11.97
CA ASP A 201 7.27 18.83 11.36
C ASP A 201 8.78 19.06 11.21
N ALA A 202 9.20 19.53 10.03
CA ALA A 202 10.56 19.96 9.76
C ALA A 202 11.06 20.95 10.83
N TYR A 203 12.33 20.81 11.23
CA TYR A 203 12.94 21.73 12.18
C TYR A 203 14.43 21.95 11.87
N CYS A 204 14.90 23.15 12.18
CA CYS A 204 16.30 23.50 12.03
C CYS A 204 17.20 22.58 12.87
N GLY A 205 18.25 22.04 12.26
CA GLY A 205 19.23 21.14 12.84
C GLY A 205 18.89 19.66 12.71
N ASP A 206 17.99 19.29 11.80
CA ASP A 206 17.55 17.90 11.60
C ASP A 206 18.36 17.13 10.54
N GLY A 207 19.29 17.82 9.86
CA GLY A 207 20.22 17.26 8.89
C GLY A 207 19.76 17.39 7.44
N PHE A 208 18.60 18.01 7.18
CA PHE A 208 18.05 18.23 5.85
C PHE A 208 17.78 19.71 5.64
N VAL A 209 17.89 20.18 4.38
CA VAL A 209 17.54 21.56 4.04
C VAL A 209 16.14 21.57 3.43
N HIS A 210 15.18 22.16 4.14
CA HIS A 210 13.77 22.16 3.80
C HIS A 210 13.38 23.35 2.90
N GLU A 211 12.92 23.08 1.68
CA GLU A 211 12.60 24.14 0.70
C GLU A 211 11.54 25.12 1.23
N GLY A 212 11.91 26.40 1.36
CA GLY A 212 11.00 27.47 1.78
C GLY A 212 10.77 27.57 3.29
N PHE A 213 11.39 26.69 4.08
CA PHE A 213 11.42 26.77 5.54
C PHE A 213 12.76 27.34 6.04
N GLU A 214 13.88 26.92 5.46
CA GLU A 214 15.22 27.38 5.86
C GLU A 214 16.19 27.56 4.68
N GLU A 215 17.32 28.22 4.92
CA GLU A 215 18.35 28.48 3.89
C GLU A 215 19.53 27.49 3.93
N CYS A 216 19.75 26.86 5.09
CA CYS A 216 20.81 25.88 5.32
C CYS A 216 20.48 25.01 6.54
N ASP A 217 21.13 23.85 6.67
CA ASP A 217 21.05 22.98 7.84
C ASP A 217 22.40 22.26 7.98
N ASP A 218 23.01 22.30 9.17
CA ASP A 218 24.28 21.64 9.50
C ASP A 218 24.12 20.47 10.49
N GLY A 219 22.89 19.99 10.67
CA GLY A 219 22.53 18.83 11.47
C GLY A 219 22.52 19.06 12.98
N ASN A 220 22.56 20.32 13.43
CA ASN A 220 22.36 20.66 14.83
C ASN A 220 21.87 22.13 15.04
N ASN A 221 21.66 22.57 16.28
CA ASN A 221 21.18 23.92 16.62
C ASN A 221 22.22 24.73 17.40
N VAL A 222 23.49 24.47 17.16
CA VAL A 222 24.57 25.34 17.60
C VAL A 222 24.66 26.48 16.57
N SER A 223 25.11 27.63 17.04
CA SER A 223 25.50 28.72 16.14
C SER A 223 27.01 28.75 16.14
N GLU A 224 27.59 29.29 15.10
CA GLU A 224 29.03 29.35 14.87
C GLU A 224 29.67 28.12 14.22
N ASP A 225 28.89 27.23 13.62
CA ASP A 225 29.36 25.93 13.11
C ASP A 225 28.88 25.57 11.68
N GLY A 226 28.07 26.41 11.05
CA GLY A 226 27.71 26.32 9.63
C GLY A 226 26.42 27.06 9.32
N CYS A 227 25.42 26.83 10.17
CA CYS A 227 24.14 27.50 10.22
C CYS A 227 23.93 28.11 11.60
N THR A 228 23.03 29.08 11.70
CA THR A 228 22.57 29.59 13.00
C THR A 228 21.60 28.59 13.64
N ASP A 229 21.28 28.80 14.92
CA ASP A 229 20.25 28.02 15.63
C ASP A 229 18.81 28.21 15.09
N VAL A 230 18.65 29.08 14.09
CA VAL A 230 17.44 29.37 13.35
C VAL A 230 17.61 29.16 11.83
N CYS A 231 18.66 28.45 11.42
CA CYS A 231 18.93 28.00 10.05
C CYS A 231 19.02 29.11 9.00
N GLU A 232 19.54 30.26 9.44
CA GLU A 232 20.13 31.30 8.59
C GLU A 232 21.62 30.99 8.36
N LEU A 233 22.10 31.25 7.13
CA LEU A 233 23.51 31.14 6.77
C LEU A 233 24.38 32.09 7.59
N GLU A 234 25.38 31.54 8.28
CA GLU A 234 26.35 32.35 9.01
C GLU A 234 27.50 32.87 8.15
N CYS A 235 27.70 32.25 6.99
CA CYS A 235 28.82 32.52 6.13
C CYS A 235 28.34 33.17 4.85
N GLY A 236 29.01 34.27 4.48
CA GLY A 236 28.58 35.10 3.35
C GLY A 236 28.92 34.49 1.99
N THR A 237 29.08 35.35 0.99
CA THR A 237 29.47 34.93 -0.37
C THR A 237 30.92 35.30 -0.71
N ASP A 238 31.68 35.85 0.24
CA ASP A 238 33.04 36.37 0.02
C ASP A 238 34.04 35.67 0.93
N CYS A 239 34.86 34.80 0.32
CA CYS A 239 35.86 34.00 1.02
C CYS A 239 37.01 34.83 1.63
N TRP A 240 37.11 36.13 1.36
CA TRP A 240 38.07 37.06 1.96
C TRP A 240 37.46 37.94 3.06
N SER A 241 36.14 37.90 3.23
CA SER A 241 35.47 38.64 4.29
C SER A 241 35.73 38.02 5.67
N GLU A 242 35.40 38.77 6.73
CA GLU A 242 35.49 38.25 8.09
C GLU A 242 34.53 37.06 8.32
N GLU A 243 33.40 37.05 7.61
CA GLU A 243 32.36 36.00 7.64
C GLU A 243 32.69 34.77 6.77
N GLY A 244 33.62 34.90 5.83
CA GLY A 244 33.95 33.83 4.88
C GLY A 244 32.85 33.55 3.85
N CYS A 245 32.98 32.42 3.16
CA CYS A 245 32.05 31.93 2.16
C CYS A 245 31.70 30.46 2.38
N VAL A 246 30.53 30.04 1.89
CA VAL A 246 30.13 28.63 1.88
C VAL A 246 30.62 27.92 0.61
N THR A 247 31.23 26.75 0.76
CA THR A 247 31.60 25.88 -0.37
C THR A 247 30.43 25.06 -0.89
N GLU A 248 30.54 24.50 -2.10
CA GLU A 248 29.51 23.59 -2.65
C GLU A 248 29.24 22.36 -1.75
N LEU A 249 30.21 21.99 -0.90
CA LEU A 249 30.08 20.93 0.10
C LEU A 249 29.58 21.43 1.47
N GLY A 250 29.00 22.63 1.55
CA GLY A 250 28.43 23.18 2.78
C GLY A 250 29.45 23.67 3.81
N ARG A 251 30.71 23.88 3.42
CA ARG A 251 31.76 24.26 4.39
C ARG A 251 31.92 25.76 4.46
N CYS A 252 31.95 26.30 5.67
CA CYS A 252 32.27 27.71 5.87
C CYS A 252 33.78 27.94 5.86
N VAL A 253 34.29 28.58 4.82
CA VAL A 253 35.73 28.81 4.64
C VAL A 253 36.06 30.27 4.42
N ARG A 254 37.21 30.69 4.91
CA ARG A 254 37.81 31.99 4.57
C ARG A 254 39.30 31.87 4.37
N PHE A 255 39.85 32.77 3.58
CA PHE A 255 41.29 32.94 3.46
C PHE A 255 41.82 33.78 4.61
N SER A 256 42.94 33.32 5.17
CA SER A 256 43.69 34.02 6.20
C SER A 256 45.17 34.13 5.83
N CYS A 257 45.84 35.07 6.47
CA CYS A 257 47.05 35.72 5.99
C CYS A 257 48.05 35.75 7.13
N ARG A 258 49.20 35.07 7.00
CA ARG A 258 50.25 35.13 8.05
C ARG A 258 51.62 35.48 7.48
N ALA A 259 52.47 36.10 8.29
CA ALA A 259 53.87 36.28 7.91
C ALA A 259 54.61 34.94 7.86
N ALA A 260 55.60 34.79 6.97
CA ALA A 260 56.31 33.53 6.70
C ALA A 260 57.03 32.95 7.90
N ASN A 261 57.41 33.83 8.82
CA ASN A 261 58.17 33.54 10.03
C ASN A 261 57.27 33.41 11.28
N GLU A 262 55.96 33.56 11.14
CA GLU A 262 55.01 33.33 12.22
C GLU A 262 54.64 31.84 12.31
N ILE A 263 54.67 31.34 13.55
CA ILE A 263 54.46 29.92 13.88
C ILE A 263 53.08 29.71 14.52
N ASN A 264 52.39 30.79 14.88
CA ASN A 264 51.05 30.71 15.46
C ASN A 264 50.00 30.61 14.35
N ASP A 265 48.94 29.86 14.63
CA ASP A 265 47.74 29.80 13.78
C ASP A 265 47.08 31.20 13.76
N TRP A 266 46.69 31.66 12.58
CA TRP A 266 46.00 32.95 12.37
C TRP A 266 44.56 32.75 11.91
N CYS A 267 44.09 31.50 11.83
CA CYS A 267 42.66 31.27 11.92
C CYS A 267 42.23 31.73 13.31
N ASP A 268 41.24 32.64 13.35
CA ASP A 268 40.74 33.22 14.60
C ASP A 268 40.04 32.14 15.42
N SER A 269 40.84 31.36 16.15
CA SER A 269 40.38 30.30 17.03
C SER A 269 39.46 30.82 18.15
N CYS A 270 39.46 32.12 18.42
CA CYS A 270 38.51 32.74 19.34
C CYS A 270 37.11 32.93 18.72
N MET A 271 37.00 32.93 17.39
CA MET A 271 35.75 33.04 16.61
C MET A 271 35.39 31.70 15.92
N GLY A 272 35.88 30.57 16.43
CA GLY A 272 35.56 29.23 15.93
C GLY A 272 36.32 28.78 14.68
N TRP A 273 37.22 29.60 14.14
CA TRP A 273 37.97 29.25 12.92
C TRP A 273 39.19 28.37 13.21
N GLN A 274 39.35 27.31 12.42
CA GLN A 274 40.45 26.34 12.46
C GLN A 274 41.20 26.29 11.12
N GLU A 275 42.53 26.17 11.14
CA GLU A 275 43.33 26.04 9.92
C GLU A 275 43.09 24.68 9.24
N VAL A 276 42.66 24.71 7.98
CA VAL A 276 42.57 23.52 7.13
C VAL A 276 43.98 23.04 6.81
N SER A 277 44.31 21.82 7.24
CA SER A 277 45.63 21.24 6.99
C SER A 277 45.87 21.02 5.50
N TYR A 278 47.14 20.99 5.09
CA TYR A 278 47.51 20.70 3.70
C TYR A 278 46.96 19.36 3.18
N ASP A 279 46.86 18.36 4.05
CA ASP A 279 46.31 17.05 3.68
C ASP A 279 44.80 17.13 3.45
N GLN A 280 44.06 17.78 4.34
CA GLN A 280 42.63 18.06 4.16
C GLN A 280 42.39 18.85 2.87
N TRP A 281 43.20 19.89 2.64
CA TRP A 281 43.11 20.74 1.46
C TRP A 281 43.20 19.95 0.14
N LEU A 282 44.17 19.05 0.02
CA LEU A 282 44.37 18.26 -1.21
C LEU A 282 43.46 17.04 -1.33
N ASN A 283 43.12 16.38 -0.22
CA ASN A 283 42.51 15.05 -0.25
C ASN A 283 41.04 15.01 0.20
N GLN A 284 40.49 16.11 0.74
CA GLN A 284 39.10 16.16 1.25
C GLN A 284 38.19 17.13 0.47
N GLY A 285 38.57 17.53 -0.74
CA GLY A 285 37.71 18.31 -1.65
C GLY A 285 37.83 19.85 -1.54
N TYR A 286 38.38 20.41 -0.45
CA TYR A 286 38.48 21.87 -0.28
C TYR A 286 39.13 22.57 -1.46
N CYS A 287 40.22 22.01 -1.99
CA CYS A 287 40.94 22.69 -3.04
C CYS A 287 40.14 22.81 -4.34
N GLU A 288 39.31 21.82 -4.69
CA GLU A 288 38.47 21.90 -5.88
C GLU A 288 37.35 22.93 -5.68
N ASP A 289 36.61 22.84 -4.58
CA ASP A 289 35.47 23.72 -4.29
C ASP A 289 35.88 25.19 -4.16
N VAL A 290 36.92 25.46 -3.35
CA VAL A 290 37.36 26.83 -3.05
C VAL A 290 38.01 27.47 -4.28
N THR A 291 38.71 26.70 -5.12
CA THR A 291 39.26 27.21 -6.38
C THR A 291 38.16 27.57 -7.37
N GLY A 292 37.08 26.79 -7.42
CA GLY A 292 35.89 27.07 -8.23
C GLY A 292 35.28 28.42 -7.87
N ILE A 293 34.90 28.58 -6.61
CA ILE A 293 34.28 29.80 -6.07
C ILE A 293 35.19 31.01 -6.25
N TYR A 294 36.48 30.86 -5.93
CA TYR A 294 37.44 31.94 -6.11
C TYR A 294 37.52 32.42 -7.56
N ARG A 295 37.45 31.50 -8.53
CA ARG A 295 37.49 31.85 -9.95
C ARG A 295 36.21 32.52 -10.41
N ASP A 296 35.07 32.18 -9.83
CA ASP A 296 33.81 32.81 -10.18
C ASP A 296 33.72 34.24 -9.62
N LEU A 297 34.19 34.45 -8.40
CA LEU A 297 34.24 35.78 -7.75
C LEU A 297 35.37 36.66 -8.32
N TYR A 298 36.54 36.07 -8.60
CA TYR A 298 37.79 36.80 -8.89
C TYR A 298 38.53 36.33 -10.15
N GLY A 299 37.86 35.67 -11.09
CA GLY A 299 38.50 35.11 -12.31
C GLY A 299 39.20 36.13 -13.21
N TYR A 300 38.93 37.42 -13.04
CA TYR A 300 39.68 38.51 -13.70
C TYR A 300 41.08 38.74 -13.10
N ALA A 301 41.31 38.27 -11.87
CA ALA A 301 42.56 38.40 -11.14
C ALA A 301 43.47 37.17 -11.29
N THR A 302 43.05 36.09 -11.95
CA THR A 302 43.90 34.90 -12.11
C THR A 302 44.85 35.05 -13.30
N ALA A 303 46.16 35.17 -13.08
CA ALA A 303 47.10 35.61 -14.13
C ALA A 303 47.96 34.52 -14.80
N CYS A 304 47.90 33.25 -14.40
CA CYS A 304 48.77 32.21 -14.97
C CYS A 304 48.08 30.84 -15.07
N GLY A 305 48.11 30.25 -16.27
CA GLY A 305 47.83 28.84 -16.53
C GLY A 305 46.35 28.46 -16.56
N GLY A 306 45.84 28.02 -17.71
CA GLY A 306 44.48 27.47 -17.85
C GLY A 306 44.28 26.09 -17.20
N ALA A 307 44.97 25.79 -16.10
CA ALA A 307 44.85 24.53 -15.36
C ALA A 307 43.82 24.72 -14.24
N PRO A 308 42.70 23.98 -14.25
CA PRO A 308 41.61 24.12 -13.28
C PRO A 308 41.88 23.39 -11.95
N THR A 309 43.14 23.13 -11.60
CA THR A 309 43.49 22.13 -10.57
C THR A 309 44.57 22.61 -9.62
N CYS A 310 44.50 22.11 -8.39
CA CYS A 310 45.51 22.20 -7.35
C CYS A 310 46.87 21.71 -7.85
N CYS A 311 47.88 22.57 -7.79
CA CYS A 311 49.27 22.17 -7.97
C CYS A 311 49.89 21.78 -6.62
N ALA A 312 51.01 21.07 -6.67
CA ALA A 312 51.82 20.70 -5.49
C ALA A 312 53.10 21.55 -5.36
N ASP A 313 53.54 22.20 -6.44
CA ASP A 313 54.72 23.06 -6.47
C ASP A 313 54.60 24.19 -7.50
N GLN A 314 55.46 25.21 -7.35
CA GLN A 314 55.50 26.41 -8.18
C GLN A 314 55.67 26.11 -9.68
N GLN A 315 56.39 25.03 -10.00
CA GLN A 315 56.66 24.65 -11.38
C GLN A 315 55.41 24.07 -12.04
N ALA A 316 54.60 23.32 -11.29
CA ALA A 316 53.30 22.81 -11.70
C ALA A 316 52.23 23.92 -11.84
N CYS A 317 52.31 24.99 -11.04
CA CYS A 317 51.37 26.13 -11.13
C CYS A 317 51.67 27.11 -12.29
N GLY A 318 52.71 26.90 -13.10
CA GLY A 318 52.98 27.71 -14.30
C GLY A 318 53.76 29.02 -14.10
N GLY A 319 54.20 29.38 -12.89
CA GLY A 319 55.29 30.33 -12.65
C GLY A 319 54.98 31.71 -11.99
N THR A 320 56.04 32.28 -11.39
CA THR A 320 56.18 33.52 -10.56
C THR A 320 55.37 33.60 -9.27
N ASP A 321 55.72 34.54 -8.39
CA ASP A 321 55.57 34.55 -6.90
C ASP A 321 54.14 34.65 -6.31
N ASN A 322 53.12 34.13 -6.98
CA ASN A 322 51.74 34.57 -6.71
C ASN A 322 50.72 33.43 -6.52
N ALA A 323 51.12 32.17 -6.31
CA ALA A 323 50.18 31.10 -5.95
C ALA A 323 49.95 31.00 -4.43
N TRP A 324 48.88 30.36 -3.97
CA TRP A 324 48.64 30.20 -2.54
C TRP A 324 49.67 29.26 -1.91
N HIS A 325 50.14 29.64 -0.72
CA HIS A 325 51.19 28.93 0.00
C HIS A 325 50.61 28.22 1.22
N PHE A 326 50.32 26.93 1.09
CA PHE A 326 49.84 26.11 2.20
C PHE A 326 51.00 25.44 2.92
N SER A 327 50.89 25.29 4.24
CA SER A 327 51.90 24.62 5.04
C SER A 327 51.35 23.35 5.67
N ASN A 328 52.18 22.30 5.68
CA ASN A 328 51.90 21.07 6.43
C ASN A 328 52.65 21.01 7.77
N GLY A 329 53.13 22.15 8.27
CA GLY A 329 53.96 22.26 9.48
C GLY A 329 55.46 22.01 9.27
N ASN A 330 55.88 21.43 8.13
CA ASN A 330 57.29 21.15 7.83
C ASN A 330 57.81 21.87 6.58
N SER A 331 56.95 22.04 5.57
CA SER A 331 57.28 22.66 4.29
C SER A 331 56.16 23.61 3.84
N THR A 332 56.46 24.48 2.89
CA THR A 332 55.49 25.31 2.17
C THR A 332 55.30 24.73 0.78
N TYR A 333 54.05 24.48 0.41
CA TYR A 333 53.63 23.99 -0.91
C TYR A 333 52.81 25.07 -1.61
N PHE A 334 52.81 25.03 -2.93
CA PHE A 334 52.03 25.95 -3.76
C PHE A 334 50.79 25.23 -4.24
N THR A 335 49.62 25.84 -4.09
CA THR A 335 48.35 25.26 -4.50
C THR A 335 47.39 26.35 -4.96
N GLY A 336 46.44 26.00 -5.84
CA GLY A 336 45.48 26.95 -6.40
C GLY A 336 46.02 27.91 -7.48
N PRO A 337 45.14 28.77 -8.03
CA PRO A 337 45.47 29.70 -9.09
C PRO A 337 46.37 30.85 -8.61
N CYS A 338 47.15 31.40 -9.53
CA CYS A 338 48.01 32.55 -9.29
C CYS A 338 47.17 33.83 -9.10
N LEU A 339 47.25 34.45 -7.92
CA LEU A 339 46.71 35.77 -7.59
C LEU A 339 47.47 36.84 -8.38
N GLY A 340 46.97 37.19 -9.55
CA GLY A 340 47.48 38.28 -10.37
C GLY A 340 47.36 39.63 -9.66
N CYS A 341 48.35 40.49 -9.85
CA CYS A 341 48.29 41.88 -9.41
C CYS A 341 47.50 42.71 -10.44
N GLN A 342 46.46 43.43 -10.03
CA GLN A 342 45.98 44.56 -10.84
C GLN A 342 46.05 45.87 -10.07
N GLY A 343 46.91 46.79 -10.51
CA GLY A 343 46.93 48.16 -9.98
C GLY A 343 48.23 48.95 -10.15
N VAL A 344 49.21 48.77 -9.26
CA VAL A 344 50.36 49.70 -9.08
C VAL A 344 51.56 49.01 -8.39
N ASP A 345 52.76 49.55 -8.62
CA ASP A 345 54.14 49.15 -8.22
C ASP A 345 54.45 49.00 -6.70
N ASP A 346 53.46 48.84 -5.82
CA ASP A 346 53.70 48.58 -4.38
C ASP A 346 52.60 47.68 -3.80
N CYS A 347 52.76 46.37 -4.03
CA CYS A 347 52.01 45.23 -3.44
C CYS A 347 52.07 45.18 -1.90
N THR A 348 51.57 46.21 -1.24
CA THR A 348 51.37 46.29 0.21
C THR A 348 50.06 45.57 0.56
N TYR A 349 50.01 44.24 0.68
CA TYR A 349 50.52 43.55 1.86
C TYR A 349 50.81 42.04 1.66
N TRP A 350 51.04 41.61 0.43
CA TRP A 350 51.08 40.16 0.11
C TRP A 350 52.30 39.69 -0.68
N ASN A 351 53.06 40.62 -1.26
CA ASN A 351 54.27 40.28 -1.98
C ASN A 351 55.35 41.33 -1.72
N ASN A 352 56.04 41.21 -0.59
CA ASN A 352 57.34 41.85 -0.44
C ASN A 352 58.45 40.79 -0.48
N VAL A 353 58.95 40.55 -1.69
CA VAL A 353 60.10 39.68 -1.98
C VAL A 353 61.44 40.32 -1.54
N VAL A 354 61.43 41.56 -1.04
CA VAL A 354 62.65 42.33 -0.72
C VAL A 354 63.04 42.21 0.76
N THR A 355 62.11 41.81 1.65
CA THR A 355 62.37 41.72 3.11
C THR A 355 62.44 40.30 3.68
N GLY A 356 62.22 39.25 2.87
CA GLY A 356 62.23 37.87 3.36
C GLY A 356 61.00 37.48 4.19
N THR A 357 59.97 38.32 4.19
CA THR A 357 58.65 38.06 4.80
C THR A 357 57.70 37.62 3.70
N HIS A 358 57.65 36.32 3.40
CA HIS A 358 56.56 35.80 2.56
C HIS A 358 55.25 35.96 3.34
N THR A 359 54.10 36.12 2.68
CA THR A 359 52.80 35.95 3.35
C THR A 359 52.29 34.56 2.96
N ARG A 360 51.92 33.74 3.95
CA ARG A 360 51.28 32.44 3.70
C ARG A 360 49.77 32.66 3.70
N ILE A 361 49.11 32.10 2.70
CA ILE A 361 47.66 32.04 2.61
C ILE A 361 47.26 30.69 3.18
N SER A 362 46.50 30.72 4.26
CA SER A 362 45.87 29.54 4.82
C SER A 362 44.38 29.63 4.59
N VAL A 363 43.73 28.49 4.40
CA VAL A 363 42.27 28.42 4.47
C VAL A 363 41.90 28.08 5.90
N CYS A 364 41.06 28.92 6.46
CA CYS A 364 40.41 28.68 7.73
C CYS A 364 39.03 28.14 7.43
N GLU A 365 38.65 27.12 8.16
CA GLU A 365 37.30 26.61 8.20
C GLU A 365 36.71 26.92 9.56
N LYS A 366 35.46 27.35 9.60
CA LYS A 366 34.69 27.40 10.83
C LYS A 366 34.06 26.01 10.95
N GLY A 367 34.55 25.23 11.91
CA GLY A 367 34.17 23.83 12.06
C GLY A 367 32.79 23.68 12.69
N GLY A 368 32.07 22.67 12.21
CA GLY A 368 30.92 22.01 12.85
C GLY A 368 31.10 21.75 14.36
#